data_AF-A0A3A5IZ52-F1
#
_entry.id   AF-A0A3A5IZ52-F1
#
_cell.length_a   1.000
_cell.length_b   1.000
_cell.length_c   1.000
_cell.angle_alpha   90.00
_cell.angle_beta   90.00
_cell.angle_gamma   90.00
#
_symmetry.space_group_name_H-M   'P 1'
#
loop_
_entity.id
_entity.type
_entity.pdbx_description
1 polymer ?
#
loop_
_entity_poly.entity_id
_entity_poly.type
_entity_poly.pdbx_seq_one_letter_code
_entity_poly.pdbx_strand_id
1 'polypeptide(L)'
;MAFGGSGHNQLVFDDTDDQQRIQLGTTQAASQRNLGHLIHQADNYRGSFRGTGFELRTDAFGAVRGQRGLLLSTYPLAEAAPMSEFTGGNALLKQAQQLGQRDSQLATTHETSALAAHLGAIKARQSHIDDQNGPLAALLKTAQGQVNAADWGQAQTDAIDKQTAADATRIPHSADPILAIAAKAGLGLVAGQAIHHHAGETLTVASGGDHNLASGDQHRIHAGQAIGLLSGVQGSGDGLKLIAGQGDLDVQAQSDAIKLRSKDNLKVVSANAAVEFAAKQTIHLATKGGASLTIENGEITAARHDRRLAPCRTHCGLSTKTRSNETSTGLRV
;
A
#
# COMPACT_ATOMS: atom_id res chain seq x y z
N MET A 1 39.76 -28.86 -29.73
CA MET A 1 39.58 -30.17 -30.39
C MET A 1 38.13 -30.26 -30.82
N ALA A 2 37.90 -30.35 -32.13
CA ALA A 2 36.58 -30.23 -32.74
C ALA A 2 35.94 -31.60 -32.92
N PHE A 3 34.78 -31.80 -32.28
CA PHE A 3 33.83 -32.87 -32.64
C PHE A 3 32.70 -32.21 -33.44
N GLY A 4 32.82 -32.17 -34.78
CA GLY A 4 31.74 -32.10 -35.79
C GLY A 4 30.53 -31.15 -35.65
N GLY A 5 30.45 -30.28 -34.64
CA GLY A 5 29.29 -29.44 -34.36
C GLY A 5 29.48 -27.99 -34.81
N SER A 6 28.39 -27.35 -35.24
CA SER A 6 28.34 -25.91 -35.46
C SER A 6 28.36 -25.16 -34.13
N GLY A 7 29.29 -24.22 -33.97
CA GLY A 7 29.35 -23.32 -32.80
C GLY A 7 30.76 -23.06 -32.30
N HIS A 8 30.92 -22.02 -31.48
CA HIS A 8 32.20 -21.65 -30.88
C HIS A 8 32.02 -20.96 -29.53
N ASN A 9 33.09 -20.95 -28.76
CA ASN A 9 33.25 -20.07 -27.61
C ASN A 9 34.20 -18.95 -28.02
N GLN A 10 33.96 -17.74 -27.52
CA GLN A 10 34.81 -16.59 -27.78
C GLN A 10 35.11 -15.82 -26.50
N LEU A 11 36.34 -15.33 -26.43
CA LEU A 11 36.81 -14.38 -25.43
C LEU A 11 37.54 -13.27 -26.18
N VAL A 12 36.98 -12.06 -26.15
CA VAL A 12 37.49 -10.89 -26.87
C VAL A 12 37.92 -9.84 -25.86
N PHE A 13 39.14 -9.34 -26.03
CA PHE A 13 39.66 -8.13 -25.41
C PHE A 13 39.92 -7.13 -26.53
N ASP A 14 39.35 -5.94 -26.43
CA ASP A 14 39.53 -4.88 -27.40
C ASP A 14 39.86 -3.60 -26.64
N ASP A 15 41.11 -3.17 -26.77
CA ASP A 15 41.71 -2.05 -26.05
C ASP A 15 41.71 -0.76 -26.87
N THR A 16 40.85 -0.67 -27.88
CA THR A 16 40.77 0.53 -28.71
C THR A 16 40.45 1.75 -27.89
N ASP A 17 41.20 2.82 -28.16
CA ASP A 17 41.11 4.10 -27.44
C ASP A 17 39.65 4.55 -27.29
N ASP A 18 39.29 4.92 -26.06
CA ASP A 18 37.93 5.29 -25.62
C ASP A 18 36.79 4.28 -25.91
N GLN A 19 37.12 3.05 -26.29
CA GLN A 19 36.16 1.99 -26.64
C GLN A 19 36.54 0.64 -26.03
N GLN A 20 37.19 0.64 -24.86
CA GLN A 20 37.63 -0.60 -24.22
C GLN A 20 36.43 -1.52 -23.92
N ARG A 21 36.59 -2.80 -24.22
CA ARG A 21 35.55 -3.80 -23.98
C ARG A 21 36.11 -5.19 -23.75
N ILE A 22 35.31 -6.00 -23.05
CA ILE A 22 35.53 -7.43 -22.88
C ILE A 22 34.25 -8.17 -23.24
N GLN A 23 34.36 -9.26 -24.01
CA GLN A 23 33.26 -10.16 -24.29
C GLN A 23 33.65 -11.60 -23.97
N LEU A 24 32.84 -12.28 -23.18
CA LEU A 24 32.87 -13.73 -22.98
C LEU A 24 31.56 -14.30 -23.51
N GLY A 25 31.60 -15.16 -24.51
CA GLY A 25 30.38 -15.68 -25.14
C GLY A 25 30.52 -17.08 -25.70
N THR A 26 29.36 -17.69 -25.93
CA THR A 26 29.21 -18.96 -26.64
C THR A 26 28.05 -18.85 -27.63
N THR A 27 28.19 -19.47 -28.80
CA THR A 27 27.08 -19.58 -29.76
C THR A 27 25.92 -20.40 -29.20
N GLN A 28 26.16 -21.22 -28.16
CA GLN A 28 25.11 -21.96 -27.47
C GLN A 28 24.10 -20.98 -26.84
N ALA A 29 22.90 -20.95 -27.43
CA ALA A 29 21.82 -20.03 -27.06
C ALA A 29 22.24 -18.54 -27.03
N ALA A 30 23.19 -18.15 -27.88
CA ALA A 30 23.73 -16.78 -27.92
C ALA A 30 24.08 -16.21 -26.53
N SER A 31 24.64 -17.05 -25.66
CA SER A 31 24.87 -16.72 -24.25
C SER A 31 26.16 -15.91 -24.11
N GLN A 32 26.08 -14.70 -23.56
CA GLN A 32 27.20 -13.76 -23.50
C GLN A 32 27.18 -12.84 -22.28
N ARG A 33 28.39 -12.49 -21.83
CA ARG A 33 28.69 -11.38 -20.92
C ARG A 33 29.53 -10.36 -21.69
N ASN A 34 29.01 -9.14 -21.80
CA ASN A 34 29.72 -8.02 -22.43
C ASN A 34 29.96 -6.91 -21.40
N LEU A 35 31.13 -6.28 -21.42
CA LEU A 35 31.54 -5.20 -20.53
C LEU A 35 32.16 -4.06 -21.35
N GLY A 36 31.92 -2.81 -20.94
CA GLY A 36 32.53 -1.61 -21.55
C GLY A 36 31.73 -1.08 -22.75
N HIS A 37 32.42 -0.82 -23.86
CA HIS A 37 31.83 -0.34 -25.11
C HIS A 37 31.19 -1.49 -25.92
N LEU A 38 29.86 -1.60 -25.90
CA LEU A 38 29.15 -2.73 -26.50
C LEU A 38 28.95 -2.50 -28.00
N ILE A 39 29.37 -3.45 -28.83
CA ILE A 39 29.21 -3.43 -30.29
C ILE A 39 28.65 -4.76 -30.78
N HIS A 40 28.19 -4.81 -32.03
CA HIS A 40 27.97 -6.08 -32.73
C HIS A 40 29.31 -6.76 -33.01
N GLN A 41 29.41 -8.06 -32.73
CA GLN A 41 30.61 -8.87 -32.99
C GLN A 41 30.27 -9.97 -33.99
N ALA A 42 31.08 -10.10 -35.04
CA ALA A 42 31.06 -11.24 -35.95
C ALA A 42 32.50 -11.70 -36.19
N ASP A 43 32.92 -12.80 -35.55
CA ASP A 43 34.32 -13.25 -35.55
C ASP A 43 35.29 -12.13 -35.14
N ASN A 44 36.21 -11.71 -36.01
CA ASN A 44 37.13 -10.59 -35.76
C ASN A 44 36.59 -9.24 -36.27
N TYR A 45 35.38 -9.21 -36.81
CA TYR A 45 34.76 -7.99 -37.32
C TYR A 45 34.08 -7.20 -36.21
N ARG A 46 34.45 -5.92 -36.13
CA ARG A 46 33.82 -4.93 -35.26
C ARG A 46 32.62 -4.30 -35.98
N GLY A 47 31.43 -4.57 -35.47
CA GLY A 47 30.19 -4.00 -35.97
C GLY A 47 29.81 -2.68 -35.30
N SER A 48 28.55 -2.30 -35.50
CA SER A 48 28.00 -1.04 -34.98
C SER A 48 27.84 -1.05 -33.46
N PHE A 49 27.86 0.16 -32.89
CA PHE A 49 27.60 0.41 -31.47
C PHE A 49 26.21 -0.05 -31.03
N ARG A 50 26.15 -0.64 -29.83
CA ARG A 50 24.94 -1.19 -29.20
C ARG A 50 24.64 -0.60 -27.81
N GLY A 51 25.61 0.05 -27.17
CA GLY A 51 25.44 0.63 -25.84
C GLY A 51 26.72 0.61 -25.01
N THR A 52 26.63 1.03 -23.75
CA THR A 52 27.75 1.04 -22.80
C THR A 52 27.34 0.40 -21.47
N GLY A 53 28.31 -0.17 -20.75
CA GLY A 53 28.09 -0.72 -19.42
C GLY A 53 28.29 -2.23 -19.40
N PHE A 54 27.32 -2.98 -18.91
CA PHE A 54 27.36 -4.44 -18.94
C PHE A 54 26.08 -5.02 -19.53
N GLU A 55 26.21 -6.15 -20.23
CA GLU A 55 25.10 -6.95 -20.74
C GLU A 55 25.32 -8.41 -20.35
N LEU A 56 24.31 -9.02 -19.71
CA LEU A 56 24.17 -10.47 -19.61
C LEU A 56 23.00 -10.87 -20.49
N ARG A 57 23.26 -11.68 -21.52
CA ARG A 57 22.24 -12.10 -22.49
C ARG A 57 22.33 -13.61 -22.70
N THR A 58 21.17 -14.24 -22.88
CA THR A 58 21.03 -15.60 -23.40
C THR A 58 19.64 -15.73 -24.02
N ASP A 59 19.51 -16.56 -25.06
CA ASP A 59 18.21 -16.96 -25.62
C ASP A 59 17.65 -18.20 -24.86
N ALA A 60 18.35 -18.69 -23.84
CA ALA A 60 17.92 -19.76 -22.93
C ALA A 60 17.55 -19.21 -21.55
N PHE A 61 17.45 -20.09 -20.55
CA PHE A 61 17.15 -19.70 -19.17
C PHE A 61 18.33 -18.97 -18.52
N GLY A 62 18.04 -17.88 -17.79
CA GLY A 62 18.98 -17.17 -16.95
C GLY A 62 18.63 -17.26 -15.47
N ALA A 63 19.63 -17.32 -14.59
CA ALA A 63 19.43 -17.27 -13.15
C ALA A 63 20.53 -16.42 -12.49
N VAL A 64 20.12 -15.52 -11.59
CA VAL A 64 20.99 -14.79 -10.67
C VAL A 64 20.57 -15.19 -9.26
N ARG A 65 21.47 -15.80 -8.48
CA ARG A 65 21.17 -16.33 -7.15
C ARG A 65 22.22 -15.88 -6.16
N GLY A 66 21.81 -15.16 -5.12
CA GLY A 66 22.62 -14.83 -3.96
C GLY A 66 21.94 -15.39 -2.71
N GLN A 67 22.46 -16.49 -2.16
CA GLN A 67 21.87 -17.15 -0.98
C GLN A 67 21.77 -16.22 0.24
N ARG A 68 22.66 -15.23 0.32
CA ARG A 68 22.73 -14.23 1.39
C ARG A 68 22.05 -12.90 1.04
N GLY A 69 21.37 -12.83 -0.11
CA GLY A 69 20.69 -11.63 -0.61
C GLY A 69 21.25 -11.13 -1.95
N LEU A 70 20.54 -10.16 -2.52
CA LEU A 70 20.88 -9.49 -3.78
C LEU A 70 20.53 -8.00 -3.66
N LEU A 71 21.38 -7.13 -4.20
CA LEU A 71 21.12 -5.70 -4.33
C LEU A 71 21.10 -5.31 -5.81
N LEU A 72 19.98 -4.74 -6.27
CA LEU A 72 19.83 -4.14 -7.58
C LEU A 72 19.57 -2.65 -7.40
N SER A 73 20.51 -1.81 -7.83
CA SER A 73 20.49 -0.38 -7.54
C SER A 73 20.85 0.48 -8.75
N THR A 74 20.19 1.63 -8.88
CA THR A 74 20.59 2.74 -9.78
C THR A 74 21.18 3.92 -9.04
N TYR A 75 21.41 3.80 -7.73
CA TYR A 75 22.14 4.80 -6.97
C TYR A 75 23.63 4.76 -7.34
N PRO A 76 24.29 5.93 -7.48
CA PRO A 76 25.71 5.95 -7.74
C PRO A 76 26.47 5.36 -6.54
N LEU A 77 27.53 4.61 -6.84
CA LEU A 77 28.46 4.07 -5.86
C LEU A 77 29.81 4.78 -6.04
N ALA A 78 30.31 5.40 -4.98
CA ALA A 78 31.67 5.96 -5.01
C ALA A 78 32.69 4.82 -5.15
N GLU A 79 33.85 5.09 -5.76
CA GLU A 79 34.82 4.04 -6.10
C GLU A 79 35.28 3.20 -4.90
N ALA A 80 35.44 3.83 -3.73
CA ALA A 80 35.82 3.16 -2.48
C ALA A 80 34.63 2.71 -1.62
N ALA A 81 33.39 2.87 -2.09
CA ALA A 81 32.22 2.51 -1.31
C ALA A 81 31.99 0.98 -1.30
N PRO A 82 31.55 0.41 -0.17
CA PRO A 82 31.25 -1.01 -0.07
C PRO A 82 30.18 -1.46 -1.06
N MET A 83 30.29 -2.68 -1.59
CA MET A 83 29.36 -3.21 -2.59
C MET A 83 27.88 -3.23 -2.15
N SER A 84 27.64 -3.31 -0.84
CA SER A 84 26.30 -3.37 -0.23
C SER A 84 25.85 -2.01 0.30
N GLU A 85 26.50 -0.91 -0.10
CA GLU A 85 26.05 0.45 0.20
C GLU A 85 24.61 0.65 -0.29
N PHE A 86 23.74 1.07 0.62
CA PHE A 86 22.29 1.14 0.40
C PHE A 86 21.63 2.37 1.04
N THR A 87 22.39 3.46 1.26
CA THR A 87 21.91 4.68 1.95
C THR A 87 20.59 5.22 1.39
N GLY A 88 20.45 5.32 0.06
CA GLY A 88 19.21 5.80 -0.56
C GLY A 88 18.00 4.89 -0.31
N GLY A 89 18.20 3.58 -0.37
CA GLY A 89 17.16 2.60 -0.03
C GLY A 89 16.83 2.60 1.45
N ASN A 90 17.83 2.70 2.33
CA ASN A 90 17.65 2.82 3.77
C ASN A 90 16.83 4.07 4.16
N ALA A 91 17.01 5.19 3.47
CA ALA A 91 16.20 6.39 3.69
C ALA A 91 14.71 6.15 3.37
N LEU A 92 14.41 5.47 2.26
CA LEU A 92 13.04 5.13 1.86
C LEU A 92 12.41 4.07 2.78
N LEU A 93 13.17 3.06 3.18
CA LEU A 93 12.72 2.06 4.16
C LEU A 93 12.43 2.71 5.53
N LYS A 94 13.27 3.67 5.95
CA LYS A 94 13.03 4.45 7.17
C LYS A 94 11.77 5.29 7.06
N GLN A 95 11.54 5.95 5.92
CA GLN A 95 10.29 6.68 5.67
C GLN A 95 9.07 5.75 5.73
N ALA A 96 9.14 4.56 5.11
CA ALA A 96 8.06 3.58 5.14
C ALA A 96 7.78 3.06 6.57
N GLN A 97 8.82 2.81 7.36
CA GLN A 97 8.70 2.41 8.77
C GLN A 97 8.02 3.50 9.60
N GLN A 98 8.41 4.77 9.42
CA GLN A 98 7.80 5.92 10.11
C GLN A 98 6.34 6.14 9.69
N LEU A 99 6.04 5.98 8.40
CA LEU A 99 4.68 6.06 7.89
C LEU A 99 3.81 4.96 8.51
N GLY A 100 4.26 3.70 8.47
CA GLY A 100 3.54 2.58 9.07
C GLY A 100 3.28 2.74 10.57
N GLN A 101 4.25 3.30 11.32
CA GLN A 101 4.08 3.59 12.75
C GLN A 101 3.03 4.68 13.00
N ARG A 102 3.10 5.78 12.25
CA ARG A 102 2.12 6.88 12.34
C ARG A 102 0.72 6.42 11.97
N ASP A 103 0.59 5.73 10.85
CA ASP A 103 -0.70 5.30 10.32
C ASP A 103 -1.32 4.21 11.20
N SER A 104 -0.50 3.33 11.79
CA SER A 104 -0.99 2.37 12.79
C SER A 104 -1.51 3.07 14.05
N GLN A 105 -0.88 4.16 14.47
CA GLN A 105 -1.35 4.95 15.62
C GLN A 105 -2.65 5.68 15.27
N LEU A 106 -2.72 6.32 14.10
CA LEU A 106 -3.93 6.99 13.61
C LEU A 106 -5.08 6.00 13.44
N ALA A 107 -4.81 4.81 12.92
CA ALA A 107 -5.80 3.74 12.82
C ALA A 107 -6.40 3.39 14.18
N THR A 108 -5.56 3.20 15.19
CA THR A 108 -6.01 2.94 16.57
C THR A 108 -6.81 4.12 17.13
N THR A 109 -6.33 5.35 16.97
CA THR A 109 -7.00 6.56 17.48
C THR A 109 -8.37 6.80 16.84
N HIS A 110 -8.53 6.45 15.56
CA HIS A 110 -9.77 6.59 14.81
C HIS A 110 -10.59 5.30 14.72
N GLU A 111 -10.32 4.33 15.60
CA GLU A 111 -11.09 3.09 15.78
C GLU A 111 -11.21 2.25 14.48
N THR A 112 -10.19 2.24 13.64
CA THR A 112 -10.07 1.33 12.48
C THR A 112 -8.93 0.31 12.69
N SER A 113 -8.76 -0.61 11.73
CA SER A 113 -7.77 -1.69 11.82
C SER A 113 -6.33 -1.15 11.74
N ALA A 114 -5.54 -1.40 12.79
CA ALA A 114 -4.13 -1.06 12.82
C ALA A 114 -3.28 -1.89 11.84
N LEU A 115 -2.11 -1.38 11.47
CA LEU A 115 -1.28 -1.97 10.42
C LEU A 115 -0.44 -3.14 10.96
N ALA A 116 -0.72 -4.35 10.48
CA ALA A 116 0.06 -5.55 10.77
C ALA A 116 1.55 -5.41 10.37
N ALA A 117 1.86 -4.62 9.34
CA ALA A 117 3.24 -4.36 8.92
C ALA A 117 4.07 -3.58 9.95
N HIS A 118 3.40 -2.82 10.83
CA HIS A 118 4.04 -2.16 11.96
C HIS A 118 3.96 -2.99 13.24
N LEU A 119 2.79 -3.54 13.55
CA LEU A 119 2.55 -4.26 14.81
C LEU A 119 3.11 -5.68 14.82
N GLY A 120 3.28 -6.32 13.67
CA GLY A 120 3.51 -7.76 13.54
C GLY A 120 2.22 -8.50 13.16
N ALA A 121 2.29 -9.38 12.16
CA ALA A 121 1.11 -10.06 11.61
C ALA A 121 0.64 -11.24 12.46
N ILE A 122 1.56 -11.92 13.16
CA ILE A 122 1.26 -13.11 13.96
C ILE A 122 1.35 -12.79 15.46
N LYS A 123 2.41 -12.09 15.88
CA LYS A 123 2.63 -11.65 17.25
C LYS A 123 3.10 -10.20 17.27
N ALA A 124 2.74 -9.50 18.34
CA ALA A 124 3.14 -8.11 18.53
C ALA A 124 4.66 -7.99 18.55
N ARG A 125 5.20 -7.03 17.78
CA ARG A 125 6.63 -6.74 17.61
C ARG A 125 7.45 -7.94 17.14
N GLN A 126 6.89 -8.72 16.22
CA GLN A 126 7.60 -9.83 15.60
C GLN A 126 7.35 -9.87 14.10
N SER A 127 8.37 -10.32 13.38
CA SER A 127 8.32 -10.71 11.98
C SER A 127 8.95 -12.09 11.78
N HIS A 128 8.87 -12.65 10.58
CA HIS A 128 9.56 -13.89 10.26
C HIS A 128 11.10 -13.77 10.26
N ILE A 129 11.64 -12.57 9.99
CA ILE A 129 13.09 -12.34 9.92
C ILE A 129 13.67 -11.74 11.20
N ASP A 130 12.85 -11.20 12.09
CA ASP A 130 13.28 -10.61 13.37
C ASP A 130 12.19 -10.80 14.43
N ASP A 131 12.57 -11.37 15.58
CA ASP A 131 11.68 -11.73 16.69
C ASP A 131 11.34 -10.58 17.65
N GLN A 132 11.96 -9.42 17.46
CA GLN A 132 11.83 -8.23 18.31
C GLN A 132 11.21 -7.02 17.58
N ASN A 133 11.05 -7.11 16.25
CA ASN A 133 10.57 -6.04 15.41
C ASN A 133 9.45 -6.50 14.48
N GLY A 134 8.44 -5.64 14.30
CA GLY A 134 7.41 -5.84 13.26
C GLY A 134 8.00 -5.73 11.85
N PRO A 135 7.30 -6.21 10.80
CA PRO A 135 7.84 -6.41 9.46
C PRO A 135 8.60 -5.21 8.85
N LEU A 136 8.06 -3.98 8.95
CA LEU A 136 8.73 -2.79 8.39
C LEU A 136 10.02 -2.43 9.14
N ALA A 137 10.00 -2.54 10.47
CA ALA A 137 11.18 -2.26 11.29
C ALA A 137 12.25 -3.35 11.12
N ALA A 138 11.83 -4.61 11.00
CA ALA A 138 12.70 -5.74 10.71
C ALA A 138 13.40 -5.59 9.36
N LEU A 139 12.65 -5.24 8.29
CA LEU A 139 13.23 -5.02 6.96
C LEU A 139 14.24 -3.87 6.94
N LEU A 140 13.96 -2.76 7.64
CA LEU A 140 14.92 -1.66 7.78
C LEU A 140 16.18 -2.11 8.51
N LYS A 141 16.03 -2.81 9.64
CA LYS A 141 17.17 -3.33 10.41
C LYS A 141 18.05 -4.25 9.56
N THR A 142 17.42 -5.15 8.79
CA THR A 142 18.12 -6.02 7.83
C THR A 142 18.95 -5.22 6.82
N ALA A 143 18.36 -4.18 6.22
CA ALA A 143 19.03 -3.35 5.22
C ALA A 143 20.12 -2.43 5.80
N GLN A 144 20.11 -2.21 7.11
CA GLN A 144 21.09 -1.44 7.87
C GLN A 144 22.24 -2.28 8.44
N GLY A 145 22.28 -3.60 8.16
CA GLY A 145 23.33 -4.46 8.65
C GLY A 145 24.73 -3.95 8.33
N GLN A 146 25.68 -4.27 9.20
CA GLN A 146 27.07 -3.83 9.18
C GLN A 146 27.97 -5.00 9.54
N VAL A 147 29.12 -5.10 8.90
CA VAL A 147 30.15 -6.11 9.22
C VAL A 147 31.53 -5.46 9.29
N ASN A 148 32.42 -6.01 10.12
CA ASN A 148 33.81 -5.56 10.17
C ASN A 148 34.49 -5.63 8.78
N ALA A 149 35.23 -4.59 8.43
CA ALA A 149 35.86 -4.44 7.12
C ALA A 149 37.25 -5.09 7.03
N ALA A 150 37.91 -5.33 8.17
CA ALA A 150 39.30 -5.76 8.24
C ALA A 150 39.47 -7.19 8.74
N ASP A 151 38.60 -7.66 9.63
CA ASP A 151 38.64 -8.99 10.23
C ASP A 151 37.46 -9.82 9.75
N TRP A 152 37.77 -10.87 8.97
CA TRP A 152 36.79 -11.80 8.44
C TRP A 152 36.05 -12.60 9.52
N GLY A 153 36.73 -13.02 10.59
CA GLY A 153 36.10 -13.73 11.70
C GLY A 153 35.08 -12.85 12.41
N GLN A 154 35.46 -11.61 12.69
CA GLN A 154 34.53 -10.62 13.27
C GLN A 154 33.40 -10.27 12.30
N ALA A 155 33.67 -10.18 10.99
CA ALA A 155 32.64 -9.93 9.99
C ALA A 155 31.57 -11.03 9.96
N GLN A 156 31.97 -12.30 10.13
CA GLN A 156 31.03 -13.42 10.26
C GLN A 156 30.18 -13.31 11.53
N THR A 157 30.80 -12.98 12.66
CA THR A 157 30.08 -12.76 13.93
C THR A 157 29.09 -11.59 13.80
N ASP A 158 29.54 -10.44 13.28
CA ASP A 158 28.70 -9.27 13.07
C ASP A 158 27.48 -9.59 12.16
N ALA A 159 27.68 -10.42 11.11
CA ALA A 159 26.61 -10.86 10.23
C ALA A 159 25.61 -11.80 10.92
N ILE A 160 26.08 -12.72 11.76
CA ILE A 160 25.23 -13.61 12.57
C ILE A 160 24.42 -12.82 13.59
N ASP A 161 25.06 -11.85 14.24
CA ASP A 161 24.46 -11.00 15.27
C ASP A 161 23.57 -9.89 14.69
N LYS A 162 23.50 -9.78 13.36
CA LYS A 162 22.76 -8.74 12.64
C LYS A 162 23.12 -7.34 13.13
N GLN A 163 24.42 -7.10 13.27
CA GLN A 163 24.95 -5.84 13.78
C GLN A 163 24.51 -4.68 12.89
N THR A 164 24.05 -3.58 13.50
CA THR A 164 23.60 -2.37 12.79
C THR A 164 24.32 -1.10 13.24
N ALA A 165 25.13 -1.19 14.30
CA ALA A 165 25.92 -0.08 14.78
C ALA A 165 26.96 0.32 13.74
N ALA A 166 26.80 1.53 13.20
CA ALA A 166 27.81 2.17 12.38
C ALA A 166 29.05 2.45 13.25
N ASP A 167 30.19 1.96 12.79
CA ASP A 167 31.50 2.19 13.38
C ASP A 167 32.51 2.40 12.24
N ALA A 168 33.61 3.10 12.51
CA ALA A 168 34.65 3.37 11.53
C ALA A 168 35.29 2.09 10.96
N THR A 169 35.20 0.97 11.67
CA THR A 169 35.73 -0.33 11.23
C THR A 169 34.73 -1.21 10.50
N ARG A 170 33.48 -0.77 10.34
CA ARG A 170 32.41 -1.57 9.73
C ARG A 170 31.91 -0.98 8.42
N ILE A 171 31.43 -1.87 7.55
CA ILE A 171 30.87 -1.54 6.25
C ILE A 171 29.46 -2.11 6.08
N PRO A 172 28.59 -1.46 5.28
CA PRO A 172 27.24 -1.95 5.03
C PRO A 172 27.24 -3.38 4.48
N HIS A 173 26.31 -4.19 4.98
CA HIS A 173 26.07 -5.56 4.55
C HIS A 173 24.66 -5.98 4.98
N SER A 174 23.87 -6.60 4.10
CA SER A 174 22.53 -7.07 4.49
C SER A 174 22.61 -8.10 5.62
N ALA A 175 21.79 -7.95 6.67
CA ALA A 175 21.79 -8.88 7.81
C ALA A 175 21.02 -10.19 7.52
N ASP A 176 20.12 -10.16 6.55
CA ASP A 176 19.24 -11.28 6.16
C ASP A 176 19.20 -11.42 4.63
N PRO A 177 18.78 -12.60 4.12
CA PRO A 177 18.70 -12.86 2.68
C PRO A 177 17.51 -12.13 2.03
N ILE A 178 17.68 -10.84 1.76
CA ILE A 178 16.70 -10.02 1.03
C ILE A 178 17.14 -9.74 -0.40
N LEU A 179 16.16 -9.57 -1.29
CA LEU A 179 16.36 -8.90 -2.58
C LEU A 179 15.98 -7.43 -2.39
N ALA A 180 16.99 -6.57 -2.32
CA ALA A 180 16.81 -5.13 -2.24
C ALA A 180 16.84 -4.54 -3.67
N ILE A 181 15.77 -3.85 -4.06
CA ILE A 181 15.69 -3.12 -5.33
C ILE A 181 15.52 -1.63 -5.02
N ALA A 182 16.48 -0.80 -5.41
CA ALA A 182 16.43 0.64 -5.19
C ALA A 182 16.63 1.41 -6.49
N ALA A 183 15.64 2.24 -6.81
CA ALA A 183 15.72 3.15 -7.93
C ALA A 183 15.83 4.60 -7.45
N LYS A 184 16.80 5.37 -7.99
CA LYS A 184 16.98 6.78 -7.62
C LYS A 184 15.93 7.69 -8.26
N ALA A 185 15.58 7.43 -9.53
CA ALA A 185 14.63 8.25 -10.28
C ALA A 185 13.21 7.65 -10.33
N GLY A 186 13.10 6.33 -10.52
CA GLY A 186 11.81 5.63 -10.54
C GLY A 186 11.97 4.13 -10.81
N LEU A 187 11.00 3.34 -10.36
CA LEU A 187 10.93 1.89 -10.57
C LEU A 187 9.67 1.56 -11.37
N GLY A 188 9.84 0.96 -12.55
CA GLY A 188 8.74 0.49 -13.40
C GLY A 188 8.62 -1.03 -13.35
N LEU A 189 7.41 -1.53 -13.12
CA LEU A 189 7.06 -2.94 -13.23
C LEU A 189 5.94 -3.04 -14.28
N VAL A 190 6.22 -3.68 -15.41
CA VAL A 190 5.30 -3.76 -16.55
C VAL A 190 5.25 -5.20 -17.05
N ALA A 191 4.06 -5.70 -17.36
CA ALA A 191 3.85 -7.00 -17.96
C ALA A 191 2.77 -6.91 -19.04
N GLY A 192 2.93 -7.67 -20.12
CA GLY A 192 1.93 -7.73 -21.21
C GLY A 192 0.66 -8.50 -20.86
N GLN A 193 0.65 -9.23 -19.74
CA GLN A 193 -0.49 -10.07 -19.32
C GLN A 193 -0.90 -9.79 -17.88
N ALA A 194 -0.04 -10.11 -16.91
CA ALA A 194 -0.39 -10.01 -15.49
C ALA A 194 0.82 -9.68 -14.62
N ILE A 195 0.57 -9.01 -13.49
CA ILE A 195 1.53 -8.81 -12.39
C ILE A 195 0.91 -9.43 -11.13
N HIS A 196 1.72 -10.21 -10.40
CA HIS A 196 1.33 -10.90 -9.19
C HIS A 196 2.19 -10.44 -8.01
N HIS A 197 1.57 -9.89 -6.97
CA HIS A 197 2.24 -9.55 -5.72
C HIS A 197 1.70 -10.46 -4.61
N HIS A 198 2.58 -11.29 -4.07
CA HIS A 198 2.25 -12.24 -3.01
C HIS A 198 3.29 -12.14 -1.90
N ALA A 199 2.84 -12.13 -0.65
CA ALA A 199 3.70 -12.13 0.53
C ALA A 199 3.16 -13.12 1.56
N GLY A 200 4.05 -13.90 2.17
CA GLY A 200 3.68 -14.89 3.20
C GLY A 200 3.41 -14.29 4.59
N GLU A 201 3.73 -13.00 4.78
CA GLU A 201 3.54 -12.31 6.06
C GLU A 201 2.73 -11.01 5.87
N THR A 202 3.31 -9.99 5.23
CA THR A 202 2.59 -8.74 4.91
C THR A 202 2.99 -8.22 3.53
N LEU A 203 2.03 -7.63 2.81
CA LEU A 203 2.28 -6.80 1.63
C LEU A 203 1.98 -5.35 2.01
N THR A 204 3.00 -4.49 1.98
CA THR A 204 2.85 -3.05 2.22
C THR A 204 3.13 -2.29 0.94
N VAL A 205 2.16 -1.48 0.51
CA VAL A 205 2.33 -0.51 -0.59
C VAL A 205 2.19 0.87 0.02
N ALA A 206 3.29 1.63 0.01
CA ALA A 206 3.39 2.90 0.71
C ALA A 206 3.95 3.98 -0.22
N SER A 207 3.46 5.21 -0.06
CA SER A 207 3.93 6.40 -0.78
C SER A 207 4.14 7.55 0.20
N GLY A 208 5.18 8.34 0.00
CA GLY A 208 5.36 9.60 0.74
C GLY A 208 4.41 10.72 0.29
N GLY A 209 3.80 10.57 -0.90
CA GLY A 209 2.74 11.40 -1.44
C GLY A 209 1.52 10.55 -1.82
N ASP A 210 0.88 10.86 -2.95
CA ASP A 210 -0.37 10.20 -3.36
C ASP A 210 -0.19 8.73 -3.75
N HIS A 211 -1.23 7.93 -3.47
CA HIS A 211 -1.38 6.57 -3.96
C HIS A 211 -2.55 6.50 -4.93
N ASN A 212 -2.27 6.14 -6.19
CA ASN A 212 -3.27 6.07 -7.25
C ASN A 212 -3.50 4.61 -7.65
N LEU A 213 -4.74 4.15 -7.55
CA LEU A 213 -5.17 2.84 -8.02
C LEU A 213 -6.19 3.05 -9.15
N ALA A 214 -5.78 2.69 -10.38
CA ALA A 214 -6.62 2.81 -11.56
C ALA A 214 -6.84 1.42 -12.16
N SER A 215 -8.09 1.08 -12.43
CA SER A 215 -8.50 -0.17 -13.05
C SER A 215 -9.40 0.14 -14.24
N GLY A 216 -9.17 -0.50 -15.39
CA GLY A 216 -10.00 -0.31 -16.59
C GLY A 216 -11.40 -0.91 -16.45
N ASP A 217 -11.54 -1.99 -15.68
CA ASP A 217 -12.80 -2.70 -15.48
C ASP A 217 -13.19 -2.76 -14.00
N GLN A 218 -12.66 -3.75 -13.25
CA GLN A 218 -13.14 -4.09 -11.92
C GLN A 218 -12.04 -3.94 -10.88
N HIS A 219 -12.35 -3.29 -9.76
CA HIS A 219 -11.50 -3.25 -8.58
C HIS A 219 -12.15 -4.08 -7.47
N ARG A 220 -11.45 -5.10 -6.97
CA ARG A 220 -11.97 -6.02 -5.95
C ARG A 220 -11.02 -6.11 -4.76
N ILE A 221 -11.57 -5.92 -3.57
CA ILE A 221 -10.84 -5.98 -2.31
C ILE A 221 -11.52 -7.04 -1.43
N HIS A 222 -10.76 -8.04 -1.03
CA HIS A 222 -11.22 -9.13 -0.17
C HIS A 222 -10.27 -9.28 1.01
N ALA A 223 -10.82 -9.36 2.23
CA ALA A 223 -10.04 -9.57 3.45
C ALA A 223 -10.70 -10.63 4.34
N GLY A 224 -9.89 -11.47 4.97
CA GLY A 224 -10.39 -12.54 5.85
C GLY A 224 -10.81 -12.09 7.25
N GLN A 225 -10.46 -10.87 7.66
CA GLN A 225 -10.77 -10.35 9.00
C GLN A 225 -11.42 -8.96 8.93
N ALA A 226 -10.76 -7.99 8.32
CA ALA A 226 -11.27 -6.62 8.26
C ALA A 226 -10.76 -5.87 7.02
N ILE A 227 -11.55 -4.91 6.54
CA ILE A 227 -11.13 -3.85 5.62
C ILE A 227 -11.24 -2.54 6.39
N GLY A 228 -10.11 -1.89 6.63
CA GLY A 228 -10.04 -0.57 7.27
C GLY A 228 -9.78 0.52 6.23
N LEU A 229 -10.59 1.59 6.26
CA LEU A 229 -10.40 2.79 5.44
C LEU A 229 -10.39 4.01 6.36
N LEU A 230 -9.33 4.81 6.28
CA LEU A 230 -9.17 6.03 7.05
C LEU A 230 -8.70 7.15 6.14
N SER A 231 -9.31 8.33 6.28
CA SER A 231 -8.96 9.51 5.48
C SER A 231 -9.21 10.79 6.30
N GLY A 232 -8.63 11.91 5.87
CA GLY A 232 -8.88 13.21 6.50
C GLY A 232 -8.35 13.37 7.93
N VAL A 233 -7.36 12.55 8.33
CA VAL A 233 -6.78 12.58 9.68
C VAL A 233 -5.59 13.53 9.83
N GLN A 234 -5.07 14.05 8.71
CA GLN A 234 -3.99 15.03 8.65
C GLN A 234 -4.42 16.19 7.75
N GLY A 235 -4.54 17.39 8.32
CA GLY A 235 -4.90 18.60 7.58
C GLY A 235 -6.36 18.69 7.13
N SER A 236 -6.70 19.81 6.47
CA SER A 236 -7.98 20.02 5.80
C SER A 236 -7.91 19.42 4.40
N GLY A 237 -8.73 18.41 4.12
CA GLY A 237 -8.85 17.80 2.79
C GLY A 237 -10.29 17.32 2.54
N ASP A 238 -10.47 16.62 1.42
CA ASP A 238 -11.79 16.20 0.92
C ASP A 238 -12.50 15.09 1.71
N GLY A 239 -11.86 14.54 2.76
CA GLY A 239 -12.38 13.41 3.54
C GLY A 239 -12.51 12.13 2.72
N LEU A 240 -13.51 11.30 3.04
CA LEU A 240 -13.83 10.08 2.30
C LEU A 240 -14.97 10.32 1.30
N LYS A 241 -14.72 10.03 0.02
CA LYS A 241 -15.73 10.05 -1.04
C LYS A 241 -15.95 8.63 -1.56
N LEU A 242 -17.19 8.16 -1.50
CA LEU A 242 -17.64 6.90 -2.10
C LEU A 242 -18.78 7.23 -3.05
N ILE A 243 -18.51 7.13 -4.36
CA ILE A 243 -19.42 7.62 -5.40
C ILE A 243 -19.55 6.54 -6.46
N ALA A 244 -20.78 6.10 -6.72
CA ALA A 244 -21.13 5.34 -7.91
C ALA A 244 -21.63 6.32 -8.97
N GLY A 245 -20.91 6.47 -10.09
CA GLY A 245 -21.31 7.35 -11.19
C GLY A 245 -22.52 6.80 -11.98
N GLN A 246 -22.65 5.48 -12.02
CA GLN A 246 -23.78 4.74 -12.55
C GLN A 246 -23.96 3.47 -11.69
N GLY A 247 -25.18 2.94 -11.64
CA GLY A 247 -25.52 1.80 -10.80
C GLY A 247 -25.67 2.18 -9.33
N ASP A 248 -25.92 1.16 -8.50
CA ASP A 248 -26.26 1.34 -7.10
C ASP A 248 -25.01 1.40 -6.20
N LEU A 249 -25.08 2.20 -5.14
CA LEU A 249 -24.17 2.09 -4.01
C LEU A 249 -24.81 1.17 -2.96
N ASP A 250 -24.36 -0.08 -2.91
CA ASP A 250 -24.86 -1.09 -1.97
C ASP A 250 -23.93 -1.24 -0.76
N VAL A 251 -24.48 -0.99 0.44
CA VAL A 251 -23.74 -1.05 1.71
C VAL A 251 -24.51 -1.90 2.70
N GLN A 252 -23.93 -3.04 3.08
CA GLN A 252 -24.60 -4.03 3.93
C GLN A 252 -23.68 -4.55 5.04
N ALA A 253 -24.27 -4.79 6.21
CA ALA A 253 -23.72 -5.68 7.22
C ALA A 253 -24.66 -6.89 7.35
N GLN A 254 -24.26 -8.02 6.75
CA GLN A 254 -25.14 -9.19 6.57
C GLN A 254 -25.45 -9.94 7.87
N SER A 255 -24.68 -9.72 8.93
CA SER A 255 -24.84 -10.42 10.20
C SER A 255 -24.66 -9.52 11.43
N ASP A 256 -24.43 -8.22 11.23
CA ASP A 256 -24.18 -7.26 12.32
C ASP A 256 -24.73 -5.87 11.96
N ALA A 257 -24.51 -4.89 12.83
CA ALA A 257 -25.05 -3.54 12.69
C ALA A 257 -24.22 -2.68 11.73
N ILE A 258 -24.91 -1.81 11.00
CA ILE A 258 -24.30 -0.66 10.31
C ILE A 258 -24.36 0.54 11.26
N LYS A 259 -23.21 1.21 11.47
CA LYS A 259 -23.10 2.42 12.30
C LYS A 259 -22.75 3.63 11.44
N LEU A 260 -23.65 4.60 11.32
CA LEU A 260 -23.41 5.88 10.64
C LEU A 260 -23.43 7.00 11.67
N ARG A 261 -22.31 7.71 11.82
CA ARG A 261 -22.15 8.79 12.80
C ARG A 261 -21.54 10.02 12.12
N SER A 262 -22.08 11.20 12.42
CA SER A 262 -21.54 12.49 12.00
C SER A 262 -21.46 13.40 13.22
N LYS A 263 -20.39 14.20 13.32
CA LYS A 263 -20.26 15.23 14.37
C LYS A 263 -21.20 16.41 14.10
N ASP A 264 -21.30 16.77 12.83
CA ASP A 264 -22.17 17.85 12.36
C ASP A 264 -23.43 17.24 11.73
N ASN A 265 -23.81 17.70 10.55
CA ASN A 265 -25.03 17.24 9.90
C ASN A 265 -24.87 15.82 9.33
N LEU A 266 -25.91 15.01 9.49
CA LEU A 266 -26.13 13.80 8.69
C LEU A 266 -27.28 14.09 7.73
N LYS A 267 -27.02 14.09 6.41
CA LYS A 267 -28.02 14.35 5.37
C LYS A 267 -28.26 13.08 4.57
N VAL A 268 -29.52 12.62 4.56
CA VAL A 268 -30.00 11.52 3.71
C VAL A 268 -31.02 12.13 2.76
N VAL A 269 -30.73 12.12 1.46
CA VAL A 269 -31.53 12.82 0.45
C VAL A 269 -31.70 11.91 -0.75
N SER A 270 -32.94 11.76 -1.22
CA SER A 270 -33.25 11.27 -2.55
C SER A 270 -33.72 12.46 -3.38
N ALA A 271 -33.06 12.70 -4.52
CA ALA A 271 -33.36 13.87 -5.35
C ALA A 271 -34.67 13.72 -6.12
N ASN A 272 -35.01 12.50 -6.54
CA ASN A 272 -36.11 12.23 -7.47
C ASN A 272 -37.15 11.24 -6.92
N ALA A 273 -36.80 10.47 -5.89
CA ALA A 273 -37.62 9.35 -5.41
C ALA A 273 -37.75 9.38 -3.89
N ALA A 274 -38.27 8.30 -3.31
CA ALA A 274 -38.45 8.19 -1.87
C ALA A 274 -37.11 7.96 -1.13
N VAL A 275 -37.11 8.35 0.15
CA VAL A 275 -36.18 7.81 1.15
C VAL A 275 -36.98 6.82 1.99
N GLU A 276 -36.57 5.56 1.98
CA GLU A 276 -37.29 4.48 2.66
C GLU A 276 -36.51 4.00 3.88
N PHE A 277 -37.21 3.91 5.01
CA PHE A 277 -36.70 3.28 6.23
C PHE A 277 -37.62 2.12 6.58
N ALA A 278 -37.05 0.91 6.61
CA ALA A 278 -37.78 -0.30 6.98
C ALA A 278 -37.03 -1.03 8.09
N ALA A 279 -37.75 -1.46 9.12
CA ALA A 279 -37.21 -2.26 10.21
C ALA A 279 -38.22 -3.32 10.64
N LYS A 280 -37.72 -4.51 11.02
CA LYS A 280 -38.57 -5.61 11.51
C LYS A 280 -39.19 -5.33 12.87
N GLN A 281 -38.44 -4.67 13.76
CA GLN A 281 -38.85 -4.41 15.13
C GLN A 281 -39.28 -2.95 15.30
N THR A 282 -38.34 -2.02 15.18
CA THR A 282 -38.58 -0.63 15.57
C THR A 282 -37.85 0.35 14.65
N ILE A 283 -38.52 1.45 14.32
CA ILE A 283 -37.89 2.69 13.82
C ILE A 283 -38.00 3.74 14.92
N HIS A 284 -36.86 4.25 15.41
CA HIS A 284 -36.81 5.20 16.52
C HIS A 284 -36.01 6.45 16.16
N LEU A 285 -36.63 7.62 16.28
CA LEU A 285 -36.04 8.93 16.09
C LEU A 285 -36.13 9.70 17.39
N ALA A 286 -35.02 10.23 17.90
CA ALA A 286 -34.99 10.91 19.18
C ALA A 286 -34.03 12.11 19.18
N THR A 287 -34.33 13.06 20.05
CA THR A 287 -33.49 14.23 20.32
C THR A 287 -33.06 14.24 21.79
N LYS A 288 -31.93 14.91 22.08
CA LYS A 288 -31.46 15.09 23.46
C LYS A 288 -32.50 15.78 24.36
N GLY A 289 -33.34 16.64 23.79
CA GLY A 289 -34.42 17.35 24.50
C GLY A 289 -35.64 16.49 24.85
N GLY A 290 -35.60 15.18 24.63
CA GLY A 290 -36.66 14.24 25.03
C GLY A 290 -37.84 14.15 24.06
N ALA A 291 -37.79 14.84 22.91
CA ALA A 291 -38.75 14.60 21.83
C ALA A 291 -38.35 13.34 21.05
N SER A 292 -39.32 12.45 20.79
CA SER A 292 -39.12 11.22 20.03
C SER A 292 -40.34 10.79 19.22
N LEU A 293 -40.05 10.03 18.16
CA LEU A 293 -41.01 9.31 17.33
C LEU A 293 -40.59 7.84 17.28
N THR A 294 -41.47 6.93 17.67
CA THR A 294 -41.23 5.48 17.63
C THR A 294 -42.33 4.82 16.80
N ILE A 295 -41.93 3.97 15.86
CA ILE A 295 -42.81 3.08 15.11
C ILE A 295 -42.45 1.65 15.51
N GLU A 296 -43.40 0.95 16.14
CA GLU A 296 -43.20 -0.41 16.67
C GLU A 296 -44.54 -1.14 16.77
N ASN A 297 -44.59 -2.44 16.47
CA ASN A 297 -45.79 -3.28 16.59
C ASN A 297 -47.06 -2.72 15.89
N GLY A 298 -46.88 -1.98 14.79
CA GLY A 298 -47.98 -1.35 14.05
C GLY A 298 -48.52 -0.06 14.69
N GLU A 299 -47.91 0.44 15.75
CA GLU A 299 -48.28 1.69 16.41
C GLU A 299 -47.24 2.78 16.19
N ILE A 300 -47.70 4.03 16.15
CA ILE A 300 -46.87 5.22 16.12
C ILE A 300 -47.02 5.94 17.46
N THR A 301 -45.91 6.08 18.19
CA THR A 301 -45.85 6.81 19.46
C THR A 301 -45.00 8.06 19.32
N ALA A 302 -45.59 9.22 19.64
CA ALA A 302 -44.88 10.49 19.71
C ALA A 302 -44.78 10.95 21.18
N ALA A 303 -43.57 11.17 21.67
CA ALA A 303 -43.32 11.68 23.01
C ALA A 303 -42.67 13.07 22.96
N ARG A 304 -43.05 13.92 23.92
CA ARG A 304 -42.46 15.23 24.16
C ARG A 304 -42.10 15.34 25.65
N HIS A 305 -41.16 16.22 25.99
CA HIS A 305 -40.59 16.34 27.34
C HIS A 305 -41.64 16.46 28.46
N ASP A 306 -42.81 17.07 28.22
CA ASP A 306 -43.85 17.29 29.25
C ASP A 306 -45.14 16.45 29.10
N ARG A 307 -45.37 15.76 27.97
CA ARG A 307 -46.59 14.97 27.71
C ARG A 307 -46.34 13.86 26.69
N ARG A 308 -46.75 12.62 27.02
CA ARG A 308 -47.00 11.57 26.02
C ARG A 308 -48.26 11.95 25.24
N LEU A 309 -48.16 12.11 23.92
CA LEU A 309 -49.35 12.14 23.08
C LEU A 309 -49.87 10.70 22.99
N ALA A 310 -51.17 10.51 23.19
CA ALA A 310 -51.79 9.20 23.15
C ALA A 310 -51.52 8.49 21.81
N PRO A 311 -51.35 7.15 21.79
CA PRO A 311 -51.12 6.38 20.57
C PRO A 311 -52.31 6.57 19.61
N CYS A 312 -52.02 6.98 18.38
CA CYS A 312 -53.04 7.24 17.38
C CYS A 312 -53.31 5.96 16.59
N ARG A 313 -54.38 5.23 16.94
CA ARG A 313 -54.91 4.13 16.11
C ARG A 313 -56.09 4.67 15.30
N THR A 314 -55.85 4.90 14.00
CA THR A 314 -56.86 5.22 12.95
C THR A 314 -57.64 6.55 13.08
N HIS A 315 -57.53 7.40 12.05
CA HIS A 315 -58.14 8.73 11.85
C HIS A 315 -57.61 9.91 12.70
N CYS A 316 -56.54 10.55 12.21
CA CYS A 316 -56.17 11.89 12.65
C CYS A 316 -56.89 12.93 11.79
N GLY A 317 -58.11 13.32 12.19
CA GLY A 317 -58.71 14.56 11.71
C GLY A 317 -57.98 15.73 12.37
N LEU A 318 -57.22 16.51 11.60
CA LEU A 318 -56.74 17.82 12.07
C LEU A 318 -57.97 18.68 12.39
N SER A 319 -58.35 18.77 13.66
CA SER A 319 -59.30 19.79 14.10
C SER A 319 -58.59 21.15 14.06
N THR A 320 -58.81 21.87 12.96
CA THR A 320 -58.58 23.32 12.91
C THR A 320 -59.57 23.97 13.87
N LYS A 321 -59.07 24.38 15.05
CA LYS A 321 -59.81 25.22 15.98
C LYS A 321 -59.89 26.64 15.40
N THR A 322 -60.88 26.90 14.55
CA THR A 322 -61.28 28.27 14.20
C THR A 322 -61.83 28.94 15.46
N ARG A 323 -61.10 29.92 15.99
CA ARG A 323 -61.59 30.83 17.03
C ARG A 323 -62.60 31.77 16.37
N SER A 324 -63.88 31.58 16.66
CA SER A 324 -64.90 32.61 16.49
C SER A 324 -64.72 33.68 17.57
N ASN A 325 -64.33 34.87 17.18
CA ASN A 325 -64.58 36.09 17.95
C ASN A 325 -65.57 36.91 17.12
N GLU A 326 -66.85 36.87 17.50
CA GLU A 326 -67.79 37.91 17.13
C GLU A 326 -67.53 39.14 17.99
N THR A 327 -67.33 40.29 17.35
CA THR A 327 -67.81 41.56 17.90
C THR A 327 -68.14 42.47 16.74
N SER A 328 -69.44 42.74 16.60
CA SER A 328 -70.02 43.68 15.66
C SER A 328 -69.59 45.11 15.98
N THR A 329 -69.17 45.89 14.98
CA THR A 329 -69.63 47.28 14.80
C THR A 329 -69.13 47.87 13.46
N GLY A 330 -70.07 48.34 12.63
CA GLY A 330 -69.96 49.65 11.97
C GLY A 330 -69.11 49.83 10.69
N LEU A 331 -69.73 49.57 9.53
CA LEU A 331 -70.03 50.56 8.47
C LEU A 331 -68.99 51.67 8.13
N ARG A 332 -68.46 51.68 6.89
CA ARG A 332 -68.80 52.64 5.80
C ARG A 332 -67.80 52.58 4.62
N VAL A 333 -68.40 52.40 3.43
CA VAL A 333 -67.95 52.59 2.03
C VAL A 333 -66.74 51.79 1.57
#